data_AF-X1ANL0-F1
#
_entry.id   AF-X1ANL0-F1
#
_cell.length_a   1.000
_cell.length_b   1.000
_cell.length_c   1.000
_cell.angle_alpha   90.00
_cell.angle_beta   90.00
_cell.angle_gamma   90.00
#
_symmetry.space_group_name_H-M   'P 1'
#
loop_
_entity.id
_entity.type
_entity.pdbx_description
1 polymer ?
#
loop_
_entity_poly.entity_id
_entity_poly.type
_entity_poly.pdbx_seq_one_letter_code
_entity_poly.pdbx_strand_id
1 'polypeptide(L)'
;MNSFGLLVKPYLDNTPHGLFATRSPNRPTSIGLTIVKLLKREKNILKVKGIDMLDCTPLLDIKPYVPAFDRPKNNVRIGWLEGKM
;
A
#
# COMPACT_ATOMS: atom_id res chain seq x y z
N MET A 1 1.91 -20.01 16.35
CA MET A 1 2.39 -18.96 15.43
C MET A 1 1.61 -19.11 14.14
N ASN A 2 0.83 -18.10 13.74
CA ASN A 2 0.10 -18.18 12.48
C ASN A 2 1.12 -18.26 11.34
N SER A 3 1.11 -19.38 10.61
CA SER A 3 1.95 -19.55 9.43
C SER A 3 1.41 -18.62 8.34
N PHE A 4 2.17 -17.60 7.96
CA PHE A 4 1.83 -16.78 6.81
C PHE A 4 1.97 -17.63 5.54
N GLY A 5 0.92 -17.69 4.72
CA GLY A 5 1.03 -18.27 3.40
C GLY A 5 2.02 -17.45 2.56
N LEU A 6 3.10 -18.08 2.10
CA LEU A 6 4.07 -17.43 1.21
C LEU A 6 3.53 -17.22 -0.22
N LEU A 7 2.38 -17.82 -0.52
CA LEU A 7 1.61 -17.63 -1.74
C LEU A 7 0.23 -17.07 -1.38
N VAL A 8 -0.22 -16.09 -2.16
CA VAL A 8 -1.55 -15.47 -2.01
C VAL A 8 -2.23 -15.40 -3.37
N LYS A 9 -3.57 -15.53 -3.38
CA LYS A 9 -4.39 -15.25 -4.57
C LYS A 9 -4.87 -13.78 -4.48
N PRO A 10 -4.30 -12.85 -5.26
CA PRO A 10 -4.69 -11.44 -5.21
C PRO A 10 -6.07 -11.21 -5.84
N TYR A 11 -6.70 -10.08 -5.55
CA TYR A 11 -8.03 -9.76 -6.09
C TYR A 11 -8.07 -9.69 -7.62
N LEU A 12 -7.00 -9.18 -8.25
CA LEU A 12 -6.95 -8.94 -9.70
C LEU A 12 -6.49 -10.15 -10.53
N ASP A 13 -6.17 -11.29 -9.91
CA ASP A 13 -5.67 -12.47 -10.63
C ASP A 13 -6.08 -13.78 -9.96
N ASN A 14 -6.33 -14.81 -10.76
CA ASN A 14 -6.62 -16.15 -10.26
C ASN A 14 -5.36 -16.99 -10.00
N THR A 15 -4.22 -16.60 -10.57
CA THR A 15 -2.93 -17.27 -10.32
C THR A 15 -2.37 -16.86 -8.96
N PRO A 16 -1.92 -17.80 -8.10
CA PRO A 16 -1.22 -17.46 -6.87
C PRO A 16 0.11 -16.74 -7.16
N HIS A 17 0.39 -15.70 -6.37
CA HIS A 17 1.65 -14.94 -6.42
C HIS A 17 2.37 -15.01 -5.08
N GLY A 18 3.69 -14.87 -5.10
CA GLY A 18 4.48 -14.75 -3.88
C GLY A 18 4.01 -13.57 -3.04
N LEU A 19 3.86 -13.76 -1.72
CA LEU A 19 3.31 -12.76 -0.80
C LEU A 19 3.96 -11.37 -0.98
N PHE A 20 5.29 -11.33 -1.07
CA PHE A 20 6.08 -10.09 -1.21
C PHE A 20 6.02 -9.47 -2.62
N ALA A 21 5.51 -10.20 -3.62
CA ALA A 21 5.22 -9.67 -4.95
C ALA A 21 3.81 -9.05 -5.04
N THR A 22 3.09 -8.95 -3.92
CA THR A 22 1.74 -8.39 -3.83
C THR A 22 1.64 -7.31 -2.75
N ARG A 23 0.46 -6.69 -2.65
CA ARG A 23 0.10 -5.79 -1.55
C ARG A 23 -0.88 -6.42 -0.55
N SER A 24 -0.90 -7.75 -0.40
CA SER A 24 -1.78 -8.44 0.57
C SER A 24 -1.60 -7.91 2.01
N PRO A 25 -2.68 -7.59 2.75
CA PRO A 25 -2.58 -7.11 4.13
C PRO A 25 -2.13 -8.22 5.11
N ASN A 26 -2.34 -9.50 4.77
CA ASN A 26 -1.91 -10.63 5.59
C ASN A 26 -0.43 -10.97 5.33
N ARG A 27 0.47 -10.35 6.09
CA ARG A 27 1.93 -10.48 5.94
C ARG A 27 2.64 -10.46 7.31
N PRO A 28 3.89 -10.94 7.42
CA PRO A 28 4.64 -10.97 8.69
C PRO A 28 4.70 -9.64 9.43
N THR A 29 4.78 -8.54 8.68
CA THR A 29 4.78 -7.18 9.20
C THR A 29 3.65 -6.40 8.54
N SER A 30 2.50 -6.34 9.22
CA SER A 30 1.24 -5.75 8.72
C SER A 30 1.25 -4.22 8.63
N ILE A 31 2.23 -3.67 7.92
CA ILE A 31 2.36 -2.23 7.67
C ILE A 31 1.78 -1.93 6.29
N GLY A 32 0.74 -1.09 6.28
CA GLY A 32 0.18 -0.47 5.08
C GLY A 32 0.96 0.79 4.70
N LEU A 33 0.95 1.13 3.40
CA LEU A 33 1.56 2.35 2.89
C LEU A 33 0.63 2.97 1.86
N THR A 34 0.22 4.21 2.14
CA THR A 34 -0.75 4.95 1.33
C THR A 34 -0.24 6.37 1.12
N ILE A 35 -0.14 6.78 -0.14
CA ILE A 35 0.11 8.19 -0.48
C ILE A 35 -1.24 8.89 -0.53
N VAL A 36 -1.43 9.89 0.33
CA VAL A 36 -2.69 10.62 0.46
C VAL A 36 -2.53 12.08 0.05
N LYS A 37 -3.63 12.69 -0.40
CA LYS A 37 -3.70 14.14 -0.60
C LYS A 37 -4.10 14.81 0.72
N LEU A 38 -3.24 15.66 1.27
CA LEU A 38 -3.60 16.53 2.39
C LEU A 38 -4.60 17.61 1.91
N LEU A 39 -5.78 17.65 2.51
CA LEU A 39 -6.81 18.63 2.21
C LEU A 39 -6.79 19.80 3.20
N LYS A 40 -6.62 19.49 4.48
CA LYS A 40 -6.63 20.49 5.57
C LYS A 40 -5.90 19.95 6.79
N ARG A 41 -5.27 20.86 7.54
CA ARG A 41 -4.79 20.61 8.90
C ARG A 41 -5.59 21.44 9.88
N GLU A 42 -6.08 20.81 10.94
CA GLU A 42 -6.76 21.43 12.07
C GLU A 42 -6.09 20.95 13.36
N LYS A 43 -5.18 21.75 13.93
CA LYS A 43 -4.34 21.35 15.08
C LYS A 43 -3.57 20.04 14.79
N ASN A 44 -3.95 18.96 15.47
CA ASN A 44 -3.41 17.60 15.36
C ASN A 44 -4.24 16.68 14.45
N ILE A 45 -5.26 17.21 13.78
CA ILE A 45 -6.12 16.46 12.85
C ILE A 45 -5.74 16.81 11.41
N LEU A 46 -5.50 15.79 10.60
CA LEU A 46 -5.27 15.91 9.16
C LEU A 46 -6.48 15.36 8.41
N LYS A 47 -7.14 16.21 7.61
CA LYS A 47 -8.15 15.77 6.65
C LYS A 47 -7.45 15.40 5.35
N VAL A 48 -7.60 14.16 4.92
CA VAL A 48 -6.91 13.60 3.75
C VAL A 48 -7.87 12.93 2.78
N LYS A 49 -7.44 12.72 1.53
CA LYS A 49 -8.18 11.98 0.50
C LYS A 49 -7.29 10.88 -0.11
N GLY A 50 -7.92 9.76 -0.48
CA GLY A 50 -7.25 8.62 -1.12
C GLY A 50 -6.78 7.56 -0.11
N ILE A 51 -7.54 7.35 0.96
CA ILE A 51 -7.28 6.31 1.96
C ILE A 51 -7.82 4.95 1.49
N ASP A 52 -7.11 3.88 1.83
CA ASP A 52 -7.43 2.46 1.65
C ASP A 52 -7.39 1.65 2.97
N MET A 53 -7.53 2.32 4.12
CA MET A 53 -7.53 1.74 5.46
C MET A 53 -8.94 1.79 6.07
N LEU A 54 -9.20 0.88 7.01
CA LEU A 54 -10.43 0.90 7.80
C LEU A 54 -10.39 2.01 8.86
N ASP A 55 -11.56 2.41 9.33
CA ASP A 55 -11.67 3.33 10.46
C ASP A 55 -10.92 2.78 11.68
N CYS A 56 -10.36 3.69 12.48
CA CYS A 56 -9.53 3.39 13.65
C CYS A 56 -8.27 2.54 13.39
N THR A 57 -7.84 2.36 12.13
CA THR A 57 -6.54 1.73 11.82
C THR A 57 -5.40 2.52 12.48
N PRO A 58 -4.52 1.90 13.31
CA PRO A 58 -3.44 2.60 13.98
C PRO A 58 -2.45 3.24 13.02
N LEU A 59 -2.09 4.50 13.27
CA LEU A 59 -1.10 5.23 12.50
C LEU A 59 0.30 5.05 13.12
N LEU A 60 1.25 4.59 12.31
CA LEU A 60 2.63 4.37 12.76
C LEU A 60 3.55 5.57 12.48
N ASP A 61 3.37 6.23 11.33
CA ASP A 61 4.29 7.25 10.84
C ASP A 61 3.63 8.17 9.80
N ILE A 62 4.16 9.38 9.64
CA ILE A 62 3.77 10.35 8.61
C ILE A 62 5.05 10.95 8.03
N LYS A 63 5.20 10.88 6.71
CA LYS A 63 6.31 11.52 5.98
C LYS A 63 5.79 12.40 4.84
N PRO A 64 6.46 13.53 4.52
CA PRO A 64 6.11 14.31 3.35
C PRO A 64 6.42 13.49 2.08
N TYR A 65 5.49 13.51 1.11
CA TYR A 65 5.77 12.99 -0.22
C TYR A 65 6.67 13.96 -0.98
N VAL A 66 7.85 13.48 -1.39
CA VAL A 66 8.83 14.24 -2.15
C VAL A 66 8.95 13.60 -3.53
N PRO A 67 8.37 14.21 -4.60
CA PRO A 67 8.39 13.63 -5.94
C PRO A 67 9.77 13.23 -6.44
N ALA A 68 10.82 13.95 -6.04
CA ALA A 68 12.20 13.65 -6.43
C ALA A 68 12.75 12.32 -5.85
N PHE A 69 12.17 11.84 -4.75
CA PHE A 69 12.59 10.62 -4.03
C PHE A 69 11.57 9.49 -4.19
N ASP A 70 10.28 9.81 -4.08
CA ASP A 70 9.21 8.82 -3.97
C ASP A 70 8.61 8.43 -5.33
N ARG A 71 8.81 9.26 -6.38
CA ARG A 71 8.40 8.92 -7.74
C ARG A 71 9.56 8.23 -8.46
N PRO A 72 9.38 6.99 -8.94
CA PRO A 72 10.38 6.34 -9.78
C PRO A 72 10.67 7.18 -11.03
N LYS A 73 11.95 7.36 -11.35
CA LYS A 73 12.41 8.18 -12.50
C LYS A 73 12.38 7.45 -13.84
N ASN A 74 12.43 6.11 -13.82
CA ASN A 74 12.55 5.27 -15.00
C ASN A 74 11.23 4.53 -15.30
N ASN A 75 11.15 3.87 -16.46
CA ASN A 75 10.04 2.96 -16.77
C ASN A 75 9.93 1.85 -15.72
N VAL A 76 8.93 1.96 -14.86
CA VAL A 76 8.58 0.92 -13.88
C VAL A 76 7.73 -0.12 -14.57
N ARG A 77 8.18 -1.37 -14.55
CA ARG A 77 7.36 -2.50 -14.97
C ARG A 77 6.42 -2.89 -13.82
N ILE A 78 5.17 -3.18 -14.16
CA ILE A 78 4.16 -3.61 -13.17
C ILE A 78 4.01 -5.14 -13.13
N GLY A 79 4.73 -5.86 -14.00
CA GLY A 79 4.87 -7.31 -13.93
C GLY A 79 3.53 -8.02 -14.16
N TRP A 80 3.14 -8.90 -13.25
CA TRP A 80 1.91 -9.70 -13.39
C TRP A 80 0.62 -8.87 -13.39
N LEU A 81 0.67 -7.57 -13.07
CA LEU A 81 -0.44 -6.62 -13.16
C LEU A 81 -0.67 -6.07 -14.59
N GLU A 82 0.26 -6.30 -15.52
CA GLU A 82 0.10 -5.89 -16.92
C GLU A 82 -1.19 -6.49 -17.52
N GLY A 83 -2.05 -5.63 -18.08
CA GLY A 83 -3.35 -6.02 -18.65
C GLY A 83 -4.46 -6.33 -17.64
N LYS A 84 -4.24 -6.07 -16.34
CA LYS A 84 -5.23 -6.35 -15.26
C LYS A 84 -5.69 -5.11 -14.48
N MET A 85 -5.16 -3.93 -14.82
CA MET A 85 -5.54 -2.63 -14.24
C MET A 85 -6.18 -1.74 -15.29
#